data_AF-A0A0J9V6B5-F1
#
_entry.id   AF-A0A0J9V6B5-F1
#
_cell.length_a   1.000
_cell.length_b   1.000
_cell.length_c   1.000
_cell.angle_alpha   90.00
_cell.angle_beta   90.00
_cell.angle_gamma   90.00
#
_symmetry.space_group_name_H-M   'P 1'
#
loop_
_entity.id
_entity.type
_entity.pdbx_description
1 polymer ?
#
loop_
_entity_poly.entity_id
_entity_poly.type
_entity_poly.pdbx_seq_one_letter_code
_entity_poly.pdbx_strand_id
1 'polypeptide(L)'
;MGGQPSIRWADDEEALFHMGEEVNIEKFTRTLRGQVAEAHKVLDRLFGGSWQQNVSGMIDMGRISDSMVRLGASQSFASNPKNSWLEPGPAKVMRLMEASIWDAARNRWKRQKVRIWLRDLRLFREILFILTHTWGGLPGRGPEVATLRHCDSWQLIRNVFVLDGQVMIVTDRDKMKAIRDNGRKVARFLPDPVGRMIVAYISWLIPAERVLRRECQLAEPRGDQLEYMWRDGGSRVWDTDRLSRKLARVMQAGTGVRIGVGRYRAITVEIGRRIRGLVMRQLDSQMEDEDEDDNIEVDPITGEPVDCGGSWNIVWDLQSTHGTRIARQHYAVHIGFPGKLQPEMIATFREISKLWHQFLEGSSAGEKDKEKKSKNAPKRKRESQVAEKQSCKRRKTVQEVAQEMEDDMTEGLRVLLGPKATW
;
A
#
# COMPACT_ATOMS: atom_id res chain seq x y z
N MET A 1 19.34 3.70 36.59
CA MET A 1 18.52 2.55 36.14
C MET A 1 18.02 2.85 34.74
N GLY A 2 18.52 2.15 33.72
CA GLY A 2 18.08 2.33 32.34
C GLY A 2 16.63 1.86 32.21
N GLY A 3 15.74 2.70 31.67
CA GLY A 3 14.35 2.33 31.45
C GLY A 3 14.26 1.11 30.55
N GLN A 4 13.46 0.12 30.93
CA GLN A 4 13.18 -1.04 30.08
C GLN A 4 12.76 -0.59 28.68
N PRO A 5 13.25 -1.23 27.61
CA PRO A 5 12.80 -0.93 26.26
C PRO A 5 11.28 -1.12 26.19
N SER A 6 10.58 -0.11 25.69
CA SER A 6 9.11 -0.07 25.63
C SER A 6 8.51 -1.12 24.70
N ILE A 7 9.34 -1.70 23.82
CA ILE A 7 9.03 -2.77 22.89
C ILE A 7 10.14 -3.81 22.90
N ARG A 8 9.79 -5.09 22.96
CA ARG A 8 10.73 -6.22 22.84
C ARG A 8 10.09 -7.39 22.10
N TRP A 9 10.91 -8.18 21.41
CA TRP A 9 10.48 -9.46 20.85
C TRP A 9 10.43 -10.54 21.93
N ALA A 10 9.58 -11.54 21.73
CA ALA A 10 9.68 -12.82 22.42
C ALA A 10 10.89 -13.60 21.86
N ASP A 11 11.42 -14.55 22.64
CA ASP A 11 12.61 -15.32 22.26
C ASP A 11 12.36 -16.23 21.06
N ASP A 12 11.11 -16.67 20.87
CA ASP A 12 10.65 -17.46 19.72
C ASP A 12 10.33 -16.61 18.48
N GLU A 13 10.38 -15.28 18.61
CA GLU A 13 10.05 -14.30 17.57
C GLU A 13 8.60 -14.36 17.04
N GLU A 14 7.73 -15.16 17.68
CA GLU A 14 6.32 -15.29 17.28
C GLU A 14 5.43 -14.18 17.89
N ALA A 15 5.98 -13.40 18.82
CA ALA A 15 5.28 -12.33 19.50
C ALA A 15 6.15 -11.10 19.78
N LEU A 16 5.48 -9.94 19.89
CA LEU A 16 6.06 -8.67 20.27
C LEU A 16 5.38 -8.15 21.55
N PHE A 17 6.15 -7.86 22.59
CA PHE A 17 5.65 -7.18 23.78
C PHE A 17 5.73 -5.66 23.58
N HIS A 18 4.61 -4.96 23.79
CA HIS A 18 4.56 -3.50 23.76
C HIS A 18 3.77 -3.00 24.96
N MET A 19 4.41 -2.25 25.87
CA MET A 19 3.80 -1.75 27.12
C MET A 19 3.20 -2.88 27.99
N GLY A 20 3.90 -4.01 28.10
CA GLY A 20 3.52 -5.13 28.97
C GLY A 20 2.45 -6.08 28.39
N GLU A 21 1.81 -5.73 27.27
CA GLU A 21 0.89 -6.65 26.57
C GLU A 21 1.61 -7.35 25.42
N GLU A 22 1.33 -8.64 25.27
CA GLU A 22 1.86 -9.50 24.22
C GLU A 22 1.02 -9.38 22.94
N VAL A 23 1.68 -9.14 21.81
CA VAL A 23 1.06 -9.09 20.48
C VAL A 23 1.62 -10.24 19.66
N ASN A 24 0.87 -11.35 19.60
CA ASN A 24 1.20 -12.48 18.74
C ASN A 24 1.10 -12.07 17.25
N ILE A 25 2.15 -12.37 16.48
CA ILE A 25 2.31 -11.93 15.10
C ILE A 25 1.29 -12.59 14.17
N GLU A 26 1.03 -13.88 14.32
CA GLU A 26 0.06 -14.57 13.47
C GLU A 26 -1.38 -14.12 13.74
N LYS A 27 -1.77 -13.88 15.01
CA LYS A 27 -3.06 -13.24 15.30
C LYS A 27 -3.14 -11.84 14.70
N PHE A 28 -2.05 -11.07 14.74
CA PHE A 28 -1.98 -9.73 14.17
C PHE A 28 -2.20 -9.76 12.64
N THR A 29 -1.43 -10.57 11.91
CA THR A 29 -1.52 -10.66 10.44
C THR A 29 -2.86 -11.26 10.01
N ARG A 30 -3.33 -12.33 10.66
CA ARG A 30 -4.66 -12.93 10.42
C ARG A 30 -5.79 -11.94 10.60
N THR A 31 -5.71 -11.07 11.61
CA THR A 31 -6.72 -10.02 11.84
C THR A 31 -6.80 -9.06 10.66
N LEU A 32 -5.65 -8.65 10.11
CA LEU A 32 -5.57 -7.75 8.96
C LEU A 32 -6.01 -8.43 7.66
N ARG A 33 -5.65 -9.70 7.43
CA ARG A 33 -6.19 -10.53 6.33
C ARG A 33 -7.71 -10.66 6.42
N GLY A 34 -8.24 -10.85 7.64
CA GLY A 34 -9.67 -10.88 7.90
C GLY A 34 -10.40 -9.60 7.48
N GLN A 35 -9.78 -8.42 7.65
CA GLN A 35 -10.36 -7.16 7.18
C GLN A 35 -10.44 -7.08 5.65
N VAL A 36 -9.49 -7.65 4.91
CA VAL A 36 -9.57 -7.75 3.44
C VAL A 36 -10.76 -8.61 3.03
N ALA A 37 -10.96 -9.76 3.70
CA ALA A 37 -12.10 -10.63 3.46
C ALA A 37 -13.45 -9.95 3.80
N GLU A 38 -13.52 -9.20 4.90
CA GLU A 38 -14.71 -8.41 5.23
C GLU A 38 -14.97 -7.31 4.21
N ALA A 39 -13.94 -6.62 3.72
CA ALA A 39 -14.09 -5.62 2.66
C ALA A 39 -14.69 -6.24 1.38
N HIS A 40 -14.22 -7.43 0.98
CA HIS A 40 -14.79 -8.19 -0.13
C HIS A 40 -16.28 -8.50 0.08
N LYS A 41 -16.68 -8.95 1.28
CA LYS A 41 -18.11 -9.22 1.59
C LYS A 41 -18.97 -7.96 1.49
N VAL A 42 -18.50 -6.83 2.01
CA VAL A 42 -19.28 -5.57 1.95
C VAL A 42 -19.35 -5.06 0.51
N LEU A 43 -18.26 -5.15 -0.25
CA LEU A 43 -18.25 -4.79 -1.68
C LEU A 43 -19.22 -5.64 -2.48
N ASP A 44 -19.28 -6.95 -2.20
CA ASP A 44 -20.23 -7.83 -2.88
C ASP A 44 -21.67 -7.35 -2.71
N ARG A 45 -22.06 -6.97 -1.48
CA ARG A 45 -23.38 -6.36 -1.23
C ARG A 45 -23.58 -5.03 -1.97
N LEU A 46 -22.53 -4.20 -2.07
CA LEU A 46 -22.60 -2.91 -2.78
C LEU A 46 -22.76 -3.05 -4.29
N PHE A 47 -22.34 -4.19 -4.84
CA PHE A 47 -22.44 -4.56 -6.26
C PHE A 47 -23.46 -5.68 -6.52
N GLY A 48 -24.43 -5.89 -5.62
CA GLY A 48 -25.55 -6.80 -5.84
C GLY A 48 -25.16 -8.28 -5.96
N GLY A 49 -24.08 -8.71 -5.30
CA GLY A 49 -23.56 -10.09 -5.36
C GLY A 49 -22.60 -10.36 -6.51
N SER A 50 -22.16 -9.32 -7.24
CA SER A 50 -21.37 -9.46 -8.46
C SER A 50 -19.89 -9.08 -8.30
N TRP A 51 -19.41 -8.75 -7.10
CA TRP A 51 -18.06 -8.19 -6.93
C TRP A 51 -16.97 -9.20 -7.29
N GLN A 52 -16.94 -10.34 -6.61
CA GLN A 52 -15.89 -11.35 -6.76
C GLN A 52 -15.99 -12.09 -8.10
N GLN A 53 -17.21 -12.37 -8.55
CA GLN A 53 -17.46 -13.20 -9.73
C GLN A 53 -17.24 -12.46 -11.05
N ASN A 54 -17.42 -11.13 -11.05
CA ASN A 54 -17.44 -10.35 -12.29
C ASN A 54 -16.66 -9.04 -12.13
N VAL A 55 -17.15 -8.11 -11.30
CA VAL A 55 -16.69 -6.72 -11.29
C VAL A 55 -15.19 -6.59 -10.98
N SER A 56 -14.69 -7.34 -10.01
CA SER A 56 -13.27 -7.30 -9.61
C SER A 56 -12.34 -7.82 -10.71
N GLY A 57 -12.77 -8.85 -11.45
CA GLY A 57 -12.01 -9.43 -12.57
C GLY A 57 -11.94 -8.55 -13.81
N MET A 58 -12.91 -7.65 -13.99
CA MET A 58 -12.93 -6.68 -15.09
C MET A 58 -11.91 -5.53 -14.92
N ILE A 59 -11.36 -5.34 -13.73
CA ILE A 59 -10.37 -4.29 -13.46
C ILE A 59 -9.00 -4.81 -13.92
N ASP A 60 -8.64 -4.51 -15.16
CA ASP A 60 -7.27 -4.65 -15.64
C ASP A 60 -6.44 -3.48 -15.11
N MET A 61 -5.79 -3.70 -13.95
CA MET A 61 -4.99 -2.67 -13.30
C MET A 61 -3.87 -2.14 -14.20
N GLY A 62 -3.24 -3.00 -15.01
CA GLY A 62 -2.13 -2.63 -15.89
C GLY A 62 -2.55 -1.72 -17.06
N ARG A 63 -3.83 -1.76 -17.44
CA ARG A 63 -4.41 -0.91 -18.48
C ARG A 63 -4.78 0.50 -17.98
N ILE A 64 -4.81 0.74 -16.68
CA ILE A 64 -5.18 2.05 -16.13
C ILE A 64 -4.06 3.06 -16.39
N SER A 65 -4.38 4.10 -17.16
CA SER A 65 -3.48 5.22 -17.41
C SER A 65 -3.69 6.32 -16.39
N ASP A 66 -2.64 6.68 -15.65
CA ASP A 66 -2.67 7.79 -14.71
C ASP A 66 -1.48 8.74 -14.91
N SER A 67 -1.57 9.94 -14.33
CA SER A 67 -0.54 10.96 -14.36
C SER A 67 -0.22 11.45 -12.96
N MET A 68 1.09 11.57 -12.67
CA MET A 68 1.60 12.12 -11.41
C MET A 68 1.75 13.65 -11.43
N VAL A 69 1.20 14.32 -12.46
CA VAL A 69 1.09 15.79 -12.48
C VAL A 69 -0.35 16.22 -12.22
N ARG A 70 -0.51 17.43 -11.67
CA ARG A 70 -1.84 18.01 -11.46
C ARG A 70 -2.50 18.29 -12.81
N LEU A 71 -3.69 17.71 -13.00
CA LEU A 71 -4.48 17.84 -14.23
C LEU A 71 -5.59 18.89 -14.10
N GLY A 72 -5.92 19.30 -12.87
CA GLY A 72 -6.93 20.33 -12.58
C GLY A 72 -8.03 19.81 -11.66
N ALA A 73 -8.85 20.71 -11.10
CA ALA A 73 -9.82 20.36 -10.08
C ALA A 73 -10.75 19.20 -10.51
N SER A 74 -10.99 18.27 -9.58
CA SER A 74 -11.77 17.05 -9.76
C SER A 74 -11.19 16.02 -10.73
N GLN A 75 -9.97 16.21 -11.24
CA GLN A 75 -9.33 15.22 -12.13
C GLN A 75 -8.68 14.07 -11.34
N SER A 76 -8.81 12.86 -11.86
CA SER A 76 -8.13 11.64 -11.39
C SER A 76 -7.91 10.64 -12.53
N PHE A 77 -7.35 9.45 -12.27
CA PHE A 77 -7.37 8.38 -13.27
C PHE A 77 -8.81 8.06 -13.73
N ALA A 78 -9.81 8.24 -12.88
CA ALA A 78 -11.21 7.97 -13.21
C ALA A 78 -11.80 9.00 -14.20
N SER A 79 -11.20 10.19 -14.32
CA SER A 79 -11.60 11.18 -15.33
C SER A 79 -10.72 11.16 -16.59
N ASN A 80 -9.65 10.36 -16.61
CA ASN A 80 -8.77 10.23 -17.76
C ASN A 80 -9.51 9.53 -18.92
N PRO A 81 -9.64 10.15 -20.11
CA PRO A 81 -10.34 9.56 -21.25
C PRO A 81 -9.80 8.19 -21.69
N LYS A 82 -8.50 7.92 -21.47
CA LYS A 82 -7.86 6.62 -21.75
C LYS A 82 -8.45 5.48 -20.91
N ASN A 83 -9.12 5.80 -19.80
CA ASN A 83 -9.75 4.85 -18.89
C ASN A 83 -11.27 4.75 -19.08
N SER A 84 -11.81 5.24 -20.20
CA SER A 84 -13.24 5.12 -20.55
C SER A 84 -13.77 3.69 -20.52
N TRP A 85 -12.91 2.70 -20.78
CA TRP A 85 -13.23 1.26 -20.69
C TRP A 85 -13.61 0.80 -19.27
N LEU A 86 -13.23 1.53 -18.21
CA LEU A 86 -13.70 1.26 -16.85
C LEU A 86 -15.18 1.63 -16.63
N GLU A 87 -15.74 2.42 -17.56
CA GLU A 87 -17.02 3.11 -17.41
C GLU A 87 -17.13 3.88 -16.07
N PRO A 88 -16.20 4.82 -15.76
CA PRO A 88 -16.28 5.58 -14.52
C PRO A 88 -17.59 6.36 -14.43
N GLY A 89 -18.22 6.34 -13.26
CA GLY A 89 -19.53 6.94 -13.03
C GLY A 89 -20.49 6.01 -12.28
N PRO A 90 -21.72 6.48 -12.04
CA PRO A 90 -22.71 5.76 -11.22
C PRO A 90 -23.32 4.57 -11.96
N ALA A 91 -23.33 4.57 -13.30
CA ALA A 91 -24.11 3.67 -14.14
C ALA A 91 -23.88 2.18 -13.82
N LYS A 92 -22.62 1.78 -13.57
CA LYS A 92 -22.29 0.40 -13.24
C LYS A 92 -22.98 -0.08 -11.96
N VAL A 93 -22.89 0.70 -10.88
CA VAL A 93 -23.57 0.39 -9.60
C VAL A 93 -25.08 0.44 -9.79
N MET A 94 -25.60 1.44 -10.51
CA MET A 94 -27.03 1.59 -10.71
C MET A 94 -27.64 0.39 -11.42
N ARG A 95 -27.00 -0.12 -12.50
CA ARG A 95 -27.43 -1.33 -13.21
C ARG A 95 -27.42 -2.56 -12.30
N LEU A 96 -26.32 -2.78 -11.57
CA LEU A 96 -26.17 -3.96 -10.71
C LEU A 96 -27.11 -3.95 -9.50
N MET A 97 -27.45 -2.76 -9.00
CA MET A 97 -28.32 -2.61 -7.83
C MET A 97 -29.78 -2.37 -8.18
N GLU A 98 -30.13 -2.19 -9.46
CA GLU A 98 -31.44 -1.70 -9.92
C GLU A 98 -32.61 -2.44 -9.26
N ALA A 99 -32.63 -3.78 -9.35
CA ALA A 99 -33.68 -4.60 -8.75
C ALA A 99 -33.86 -4.38 -7.24
N SER A 100 -32.78 -4.03 -6.53
CA SER A 100 -32.76 -3.82 -5.09
C SER A 100 -33.19 -2.42 -4.68
N ILE A 101 -32.80 -1.38 -5.43
CA ILE A 101 -32.95 0.02 -5.01
C ILE A 101 -34.02 0.80 -5.80
N TRP A 102 -34.48 0.27 -6.93
CA TRP A 102 -35.49 0.89 -7.78
C TRP A 102 -36.79 0.08 -7.80
N ASP A 103 -37.94 0.77 -7.80
CA ASP A 103 -39.27 0.19 -8.03
C ASP A 103 -39.72 0.63 -9.42
N ALA A 104 -39.53 -0.24 -10.42
CA ALA A 104 -39.85 0.06 -11.82
C ALA A 104 -41.35 0.28 -12.04
N ALA A 105 -42.21 -0.47 -11.34
CA ALA A 105 -43.67 -0.34 -11.46
C ALA A 105 -44.19 1.01 -10.96
N ARG A 106 -43.54 1.57 -9.93
CA ARG A 106 -43.91 2.89 -9.36
C ARG A 106 -42.99 4.02 -9.78
N ASN A 107 -42.05 3.75 -10.68
CA ASN A 107 -41.05 4.70 -11.19
C ASN A 107 -40.40 5.51 -10.05
N ARG A 108 -39.95 4.84 -8.97
CA ARG A 108 -39.42 5.53 -7.78
C ARG A 108 -38.33 4.76 -7.05
N TRP A 109 -37.49 5.50 -6.33
CA TRP A 109 -36.46 4.94 -5.45
C TRP A 109 -37.07 4.25 -4.22
N LYS A 110 -36.60 3.04 -3.94
CA LYS A 110 -36.84 2.34 -2.67
C LYS A 110 -35.99 2.98 -1.58
N ARG A 111 -36.42 4.14 -1.05
CA ARG A 111 -35.64 4.98 -0.10
C ARG A 111 -35.02 4.19 1.06
N GLN A 112 -35.73 3.21 1.63
CA GLN A 112 -35.18 2.38 2.71
C GLN A 112 -34.01 1.50 2.23
N LYS A 113 -34.10 0.91 1.04
CA LYS A 113 -33.03 0.09 0.45
C LYS A 113 -31.83 0.96 0.07
N VAL A 114 -32.06 2.17 -0.45
CA VAL A 114 -30.99 3.16 -0.69
C VAL A 114 -30.26 3.51 0.61
N ARG A 115 -30.98 3.76 1.73
CA ARG A 115 -30.33 4.01 3.03
C ARG A 115 -29.51 2.82 3.54
N ILE A 116 -29.97 1.59 3.30
CA ILE A 116 -29.21 0.37 3.64
C ILE A 116 -27.91 0.33 2.82
N TRP A 117 -27.99 0.56 1.51
CA TRP A 117 -26.82 0.61 0.64
C TRP A 117 -25.82 1.70 1.08
N LEU A 118 -26.29 2.90 1.43
CA LEU A 118 -25.44 3.97 1.95
C LEU A 118 -24.78 3.61 3.30
N ARG A 119 -25.48 2.87 4.16
CA ARG A 119 -24.91 2.34 5.42
C ARG A 119 -23.81 1.32 5.15
N ASP A 120 -24.02 0.44 4.19
CA ASP A 120 -23.02 -0.55 3.77
C ASP A 120 -21.81 0.15 3.13
N LEU A 121 -22.02 1.21 2.36
CA LEU A 121 -20.93 2.01 1.80
C LEU A 121 -20.11 2.71 2.89
N ARG A 122 -20.78 3.24 3.92
CA ARG A 122 -20.11 3.81 5.10
C ARG A 122 -19.28 2.74 5.83
N LEU A 123 -19.80 1.53 5.99
CA LEU A 123 -19.05 0.42 6.59
C LEU A 123 -17.83 0.05 5.74
N PHE A 124 -18.01 -0.11 4.43
CA PHE A 124 -16.92 -0.39 3.50
C PHE A 124 -15.83 0.68 3.58
N ARG A 125 -16.18 1.96 3.61
CA ARG A 125 -15.22 3.06 3.78
C ARG A 125 -14.44 2.98 5.09
N GLU A 126 -15.07 2.57 6.19
CA GLU A 126 -14.35 2.39 7.47
C GLU A 126 -13.32 1.26 7.38
N ILE A 127 -13.67 0.15 6.71
CA ILE A 127 -12.75 -0.96 6.47
C ILE A 127 -11.64 -0.51 5.51
N LEU A 128 -11.98 0.14 4.40
CA LEU A 128 -11.02 0.64 3.41
C LEU A 128 -10.05 1.66 4.01
N PHE A 129 -10.49 2.48 4.97
CA PHE A 129 -9.64 3.42 5.70
C PHE A 129 -8.61 2.68 6.57
N ILE A 130 -9.00 1.58 7.21
CA ILE A 130 -8.08 0.68 7.92
C ILE A 130 -7.12 0.04 6.92
N LEU A 131 -7.63 -0.58 5.85
CA LEU A 131 -6.80 -1.28 4.87
C LEU A 131 -5.76 -0.36 4.22
N THR A 132 -6.16 0.88 3.90
CA THR A 132 -5.24 1.88 3.34
C THR A 132 -4.09 2.21 4.30
N HIS A 133 -4.36 2.22 5.61
CA HIS A 133 -3.35 2.49 6.62
C HIS A 133 -2.44 1.29 6.89
N THR A 134 -3.01 0.07 6.91
CA THR A 134 -2.30 -1.14 7.33
C THR A 134 -1.63 -1.90 6.19
N TRP A 135 -2.13 -1.78 4.96
CA TRP A 135 -1.63 -2.48 3.77
C TRP A 135 -0.87 -1.58 2.79
N GLY A 136 -0.61 -0.30 3.11
CA GLY A 136 0.17 0.59 2.23
C GLY A 136 1.70 0.39 2.30
N GLY A 137 2.18 -0.61 3.03
CA GLY A 137 3.56 -0.67 3.52
C GLY A 137 3.68 -0.14 4.94
N LEU A 138 4.86 0.40 5.29
CA LEU A 138 5.08 0.94 6.63
C LEU A 138 4.16 2.15 6.92
N PRO A 139 3.51 2.20 8.09
CA PRO A 139 2.41 3.13 8.33
C PRO A 139 2.89 4.58 8.46
N GLY A 140 2.27 5.45 7.66
CA GLY A 140 2.36 6.90 7.80
C GLY A 140 1.72 7.42 9.09
N ARG A 141 1.87 8.71 9.35
CA ARG A 141 1.22 9.34 10.51
C ARG A 141 -0.30 9.37 10.30
N GLY A 142 -1.07 9.25 11.37
CA GLY A 142 -2.54 9.25 11.30
C GLY A 142 -3.15 10.37 10.44
N PRO A 143 -2.68 11.63 10.55
CA PRO A 143 -3.18 12.71 9.71
C PRO A 143 -2.89 12.55 8.22
N GLU A 144 -1.77 11.93 7.84
CA GLU A 144 -1.38 11.74 6.44
C GLU A 144 -2.39 10.83 5.72
N VAL A 145 -2.90 9.81 6.40
CA VAL A 145 -3.94 8.91 5.85
C VAL A 145 -5.32 9.57 5.93
N ALA A 146 -5.63 10.32 6.99
CA ALA A 146 -6.94 10.94 7.16
C ALA A 146 -7.25 12.04 6.12
N THR A 147 -6.22 12.70 5.58
CA THR A 147 -6.38 13.81 4.62
C THR A 147 -6.18 13.40 3.16
N LEU A 148 -6.24 12.10 2.83
CA LEU A 148 -6.06 11.63 1.46
C LEU A 148 -7.14 12.15 0.52
N ARG A 149 -6.72 12.65 -0.64
CA ARG A 149 -7.56 13.08 -1.75
C ARG A 149 -7.54 12.09 -2.90
N HIS A 150 -8.71 11.79 -3.47
CA HIS A 150 -8.85 10.90 -4.63
C HIS A 150 -8.76 11.63 -5.96
N CYS A 151 -9.00 12.94 -5.96
CA CYS A 151 -8.92 13.80 -7.13
C CYS A 151 -8.23 15.12 -6.77
N ASP A 152 -7.72 15.78 -7.80
CA ASP A 152 -7.00 17.04 -7.65
C ASP A 152 -7.97 18.12 -7.12
N SER A 153 -7.45 18.99 -6.26
CA SER A 153 -8.17 20.19 -5.85
C SER A 153 -7.85 21.37 -6.78
N TRP A 154 -8.47 22.51 -6.47
CA TRP A 154 -8.13 23.78 -7.13
C TRP A 154 -6.66 24.17 -6.96
N GLN A 155 -6.01 23.74 -5.88
CA GLN A 155 -4.65 24.20 -5.52
C GLN A 155 -3.64 23.06 -5.41
N LEU A 156 -4.10 21.84 -5.10
CA LEU A 156 -3.25 20.72 -4.73
C LEU A 156 -3.50 19.53 -5.63
N ILE A 157 -2.44 18.78 -5.91
CA ILE A 157 -2.54 17.46 -6.54
C ILE A 157 -3.16 16.46 -5.55
N ARG A 158 -3.84 15.45 -6.09
CA ARG A 158 -4.37 14.31 -5.33
C ARG A 158 -3.26 13.47 -4.68
N ASN A 159 -3.67 12.53 -3.84
CA ASN A 159 -2.76 11.61 -3.15
C ASN A 159 -2.78 10.19 -3.71
N VAL A 160 -3.84 9.80 -4.45
CA VAL A 160 -4.02 8.43 -4.95
C VAL A 160 -3.76 8.38 -6.45
N PHE A 161 -2.86 7.48 -6.85
CA PHE A 161 -2.44 7.27 -8.24
C PHE A 161 -2.46 5.79 -8.60
N VAL A 162 -2.53 5.48 -9.90
CA VAL A 162 -2.25 4.13 -10.42
C VAL A 162 -0.98 4.16 -11.27
N LEU A 163 0.06 3.44 -10.83
CA LEU A 163 1.36 3.40 -11.49
C LEU A 163 1.76 1.94 -11.72
N ASP A 164 2.05 1.59 -12.97
CA ASP A 164 2.44 0.24 -13.42
C ASP A 164 1.53 -0.87 -12.90
N GLY A 165 0.21 -0.67 -12.97
CA GLY A 165 -0.77 -1.65 -12.50
C GLY A 165 -0.91 -1.76 -10.98
N GLN A 166 -0.36 -0.81 -10.21
CA GLN A 166 -0.49 -0.80 -8.76
C GLN A 166 -0.99 0.54 -8.24
N VAL A 167 -1.84 0.51 -7.21
CA VAL A 167 -2.26 1.76 -6.55
C VAL A 167 -1.14 2.28 -5.67
N MET A 168 -0.73 3.52 -5.93
CA MET A 168 0.27 4.25 -5.17
C MET A 168 -0.37 5.43 -4.44
N ILE A 169 -0.01 5.58 -3.17
CA ILE A 169 -0.44 6.68 -2.31
C ILE A 169 0.76 7.55 -1.98
N VAL A 170 0.66 8.84 -2.29
CA VAL A 170 1.72 9.82 -2.03
C VAL A 170 1.25 10.78 -0.93
N THR A 171 2.02 10.85 0.15
CA THR A 171 1.77 11.74 1.29
C THR A 171 2.98 12.61 1.60
N ASP A 172 2.74 13.84 2.07
CA ASP A 172 3.80 14.70 2.58
C ASP A 172 4.11 14.43 4.05
N ARG A 173 5.40 14.28 4.38
CA ARG A 173 5.88 14.12 5.76
C ARG A 173 5.74 15.40 6.59
N ASP A 174 5.94 16.56 5.96
CA ASP A 174 6.07 17.86 6.63
C ASP A 174 4.88 18.77 6.33
N LYS A 175 3.86 18.75 7.21
CA LYS A 175 2.66 19.58 7.08
C LYS A 175 2.94 21.08 6.84
N MET A 176 3.98 21.64 7.46
CA MET A 176 4.34 23.05 7.30
C MET A 176 5.08 23.36 5.98
N LYS A 177 5.65 22.35 5.31
CA LYS A 177 6.35 22.50 4.01
C LYS A 177 5.51 22.05 2.82
N ALA A 178 4.45 21.27 3.04
CA ALA A 178 3.46 20.89 2.03
C ALA A 178 2.79 22.12 1.38
N ILE A 179 2.58 23.20 2.13
CA ILE A 179 2.03 24.48 1.63
C ILE A 179 2.94 25.12 0.58
N ARG A 180 4.26 24.84 0.61
CA ARG A 180 5.26 25.40 -0.31
C ARG A 180 5.76 24.38 -1.36
N ASP A 181 5.06 23.25 -1.54
CA ASP A 181 5.48 22.11 -2.39
C ASP A 181 6.95 21.68 -2.19
N ASN A 182 7.44 21.85 -0.96
CA ASN A 182 8.81 21.52 -0.58
C ASN A 182 8.85 20.47 0.55
N GLY A 183 7.75 19.73 0.70
CA GLY A 183 7.60 18.63 1.64
C GLY A 183 8.32 17.38 1.13
N ARG A 184 8.89 16.58 2.04
CA ARG A 184 9.39 15.25 1.69
C ARG A 184 8.20 14.34 1.40
N LYS A 185 8.09 13.89 0.15
CA LYS A 185 7.03 12.98 -0.32
C LYS A 185 7.41 11.54 -0.01
N VAL A 186 6.42 10.77 0.44
CA VAL A 186 6.55 9.34 0.74
C VAL A 186 5.51 8.58 -0.08
N ALA A 187 5.97 7.59 -0.84
CA ALA A 187 5.10 6.71 -1.60
C ALA A 187 4.82 5.40 -0.84
N ARG A 188 3.58 4.91 -0.99
CA ARG A 188 3.07 3.69 -0.38
C ARG A 188 2.26 2.94 -1.42
N PHE A 189 2.58 1.68 -1.65
CA PHE A 189 1.88 0.86 -2.63
C PHE A 189 0.91 -0.08 -1.93
N LEU A 190 -0.27 -0.27 -2.50
CA LEU A 190 -1.26 -1.24 -2.01
C LEU A 190 -1.14 -2.56 -2.79
N PRO A 191 -1.43 -3.71 -2.16
CA PRO A 191 -1.49 -4.98 -2.88
C PRO A 191 -2.70 -4.98 -3.83
N ASP A 192 -2.65 -5.82 -4.88
CA ASP A 192 -3.68 -5.85 -5.94
C ASP A 192 -5.12 -5.99 -5.40
N PRO A 193 -5.42 -6.90 -4.44
CA PRO A 193 -6.78 -7.02 -3.90
C PRO A 193 -7.32 -5.70 -3.34
N VAL A 194 -6.50 -4.97 -2.57
CA VAL A 194 -6.89 -3.67 -1.97
C VAL A 194 -6.86 -2.55 -3.02
N GLY A 195 -5.92 -2.59 -3.96
CA GLY A 195 -5.83 -1.65 -5.07
C GLY A 195 -7.11 -1.63 -5.92
N ARG A 196 -7.63 -2.81 -6.29
CA ARG A 196 -8.91 -2.93 -7.01
C ARG A 196 -10.08 -2.36 -6.22
N MET A 197 -10.10 -2.51 -4.89
CA MET A 197 -11.12 -1.91 -4.03
C MET A 197 -11.07 -0.37 -4.07
N ILE A 198 -9.87 0.22 -4.08
CA ILE A 198 -9.68 1.67 -4.23
C ILE A 198 -10.15 2.15 -5.60
N VAL A 199 -9.80 1.43 -6.67
CA VAL A 199 -10.24 1.75 -8.04
C VAL A 199 -11.77 1.72 -8.14
N ALA A 200 -12.42 0.69 -7.61
CA ALA A 200 -13.88 0.58 -7.58
C ALA A 200 -14.52 1.67 -6.72
N TYR A 201 -13.91 2.00 -5.59
CA TYR A 201 -14.38 3.06 -4.70
C TYR A 201 -14.43 4.42 -5.40
N ILE A 202 -13.32 4.81 -6.04
CA ILE A 202 -13.19 6.10 -6.71
C ILE A 202 -14.02 6.15 -7.99
N SER A 203 -13.98 5.09 -8.81
CA SER A 203 -14.60 5.08 -10.14
C SER A 203 -16.11 4.91 -10.11
N TRP A 204 -16.65 4.16 -9.15
CA TRP A 204 -18.06 3.75 -9.18
C TRP A 204 -18.84 4.07 -7.91
N LEU A 205 -18.28 3.83 -6.72
CA LEU A 205 -19.01 4.00 -5.46
C LEU A 205 -19.16 5.49 -5.06
N ILE A 206 -18.13 6.31 -5.21
CA ILE A 206 -18.22 7.77 -4.97
C ILE A 206 -19.28 8.41 -5.90
N PRO A 207 -19.25 8.20 -7.23
CA PRO A 207 -20.29 8.71 -8.11
C PRO A 207 -21.69 8.20 -7.79
N ALA A 208 -21.84 6.90 -7.51
CA ALA A 208 -23.14 6.30 -7.18
C ALA A 208 -23.73 6.89 -5.90
N GLU A 209 -22.92 7.10 -4.86
CA GLU A 209 -23.37 7.78 -3.64
C GLU A 209 -23.95 9.16 -3.94
N ARG A 210 -23.26 9.97 -4.76
CA ARG A 210 -23.69 11.33 -5.07
C ARG A 210 -25.05 11.35 -5.73
N VAL A 211 -25.26 10.49 -6.73
CA VAL A 211 -26.55 10.37 -7.42
C VAL A 211 -27.63 9.90 -6.45
N LEU A 212 -27.40 8.80 -5.72
CA LEU A 212 -28.41 8.25 -4.81
C LEU A 212 -28.82 9.25 -3.72
N ARG A 213 -27.88 10.02 -3.18
CA ARG A 213 -28.20 11.04 -2.18
C ARG A 213 -29.02 12.17 -2.76
N ARG A 214 -28.63 12.69 -3.93
CA ARG A 214 -29.37 13.75 -4.63
C ARG A 214 -30.79 13.32 -4.97
N GLU A 215 -30.92 12.18 -5.64
CA GLU A 215 -32.22 11.63 -6.08
C GLU A 215 -33.15 11.29 -4.92
N CYS A 216 -32.60 10.86 -3.78
CA CYS A 216 -33.37 10.57 -2.57
C CYS A 216 -33.49 11.77 -1.61
N GLN A 217 -33.01 12.97 -1.98
CA GLN A 217 -33.04 14.18 -1.15
C GLN A 217 -32.40 13.97 0.23
N LEU A 218 -31.27 13.26 0.26
CA LEU A 218 -30.49 12.97 1.46
C LEU A 218 -29.34 13.96 1.60
N ALA A 219 -28.83 14.14 2.83
CA ALA A 219 -27.71 15.04 3.10
C ALA A 219 -26.48 14.70 2.23
N GLU A 220 -26.07 15.64 1.40
CA GLU A 220 -24.89 15.58 0.54
C GLU A 220 -23.63 16.11 1.24
N PRO A 221 -22.44 15.66 0.83
CA PRO A 221 -21.18 16.26 1.25
C PRO A 221 -21.06 17.72 0.84
N ARG A 222 -20.35 18.51 1.64
CA ARG A 222 -19.99 19.88 1.26
C ARG A 222 -19.01 19.88 0.09
N GLY A 223 -19.06 20.91 -0.75
CA GLY A 223 -18.26 20.99 -1.98
C GLY A 223 -16.75 20.89 -1.74
N ASP A 224 -16.26 21.57 -0.70
CA ASP A 224 -14.87 21.55 -0.22
C ASP A 224 -14.41 20.17 0.30
N GLN A 225 -15.35 19.25 0.53
CA GLN A 225 -15.07 17.92 1.03
C GLN A 225 -15.08 16.85 -0.07
N LEU A 226 -15.49 17.18 -1.30
CA LEU A 226 -15.71 16.20 -2.37
C LEU A 226 -14.43 15.47 -2.79
N GLU A 227 -13.28 16.15 -2.67
CA GLU A 227 -11.94 15.64 -3.00
C GLU A 227 -11.41 14.59 -2.02
N TYR A 228 -11.89 14.58 -0.78
CA TYR A 228 -11.38 13.67 0.26
C TYR A 228 -11.94 12.25 0.13
N MET A 229 -11.09 11.28 0.43
CA MET A 229 -11.42 9.85 0.46
C MET A 229 -12.43 9.51 1.56
N TRP A 230 -12.28 10.09 2.76
CA TRP A 230 -12.94 9.62 3.98
C TRP A 230 -14.01 10.59 4.47
N ARG A 231 -15.26 10.33 4.08
CA ARG A 231 -16.43 11.12 4.47
C ARG A 231 -17.71 10.30 4.29
N ASP A 232 -18.82 10.80 4.84
CA ASP A 232 -20.14 10.16 4.71
C ASP A 232 -21.26 11.20 4.70
N GLY A 233 -21.90 11.38 3.55
CA GLY A 233 -22.97 12.37 3.39
C GLY A 233 -22.55 13.75 3.87
N GLY A 234 -23.41 14.40 4.65
CA GLY A 234 -23.14 15.71 5.26
C GLY A 234 -22.20 15.69 6.47
N SER A 235 -21.53 14.57 6.79
CA SER A 235 -20.56 14.53 7.88
C SER A 235 -19.31 15.36 7.55
N ARG A 236 -18.60 15.83 8.58
CA ARG A 236 -17.21 16.28 8.39
C ARG A 236 -16.34 15.15 7.83
N VAL A 237 -15.23 15.53 7.18
CA VAL A 237 -14.16 14.60 6.80
C VAL A 237 -13.69 13.84 8.03
N TRP A 238 -13.45 12.54 7.88
CA TRP A 238 -13.06 11.68 8.99
C TRP A 238 -11.62 12.00 9.42
N ASP A 239 -11.37 11.91 10.73
CA ASP A 239 -10.10 12.24 11.35
C ASP A 239 -9.31 10.99 11.78
N THR A 240 -8.12 11.24 12.31
CA THR A 240 -7.26 10.21 12.90
C THR A 240 -7.92 9.50 14.08
N ASP A 241 -8.75 10.19 14.85
CA ASP A 241 -9.41 9.60 16.02
C ASP A 241 -10.45 8.56 15.61
N ARG A 242 -11.16 8.77 14.50
CA ARG A 242 -12.05 7.76 13.93
C ARG A 242 -11.28 6.54 13.45
N LEU A 243 -10.17 6.72 12.71
CA LEU A 243 -9.31 5.63 12.28
C LEU A 243 -8.78 4.84 13.49
N SER A 244 -8.26 5.55 14.49
CA SER A 244 -7.70 4.97 15.71
C SER A 244 -8.73 4.15 16.48
N ARG A 245 -9.96 4.66 16.65
CA ARG A 245 -11.04 3.91 17.32
C ARG A 245 -11.45 2.67 16.53
N LYS A 246 -11.50 2.74 15.20
CA LYS A 246 -11.89 1.60 14.35
C LYS A 246 -10.82 0.53 14.34
N LEU A 247 -9.56 0.92 14.13
CA LEU A 247 -8.42 0.02 14.20
C LEU A 247 -8.32 -0.65 15.58
N ALA A 248 -8.45 0.11 16.65
CA ALA A 248 -8.40 -0.42 18.02
C ALA A 248 -9.45 -1.50 18.28
N ARG A 249 -10.67 -1.34 17.75
CA ARG A 249 -11.74 -2.35 17.88
C ARG A 249 -11.42 -3.62 17.09
N VAL A 250 -10.95 -3.47 15.85
CA VAL A 250 -10.56 -4.60 14.99
C VAL A 250 -9.43 -5.39 15.63
N MET A 251 -8.37 -4.70 16.04
CA MET A 251 -7.21 -5.32 16.66
C MET A 251 -7.57 -5.98 17.99
N GLN A 252 -8.36 -5.31 18.84
CA GLN A 252 -8.80 -5.90 20.11
C GLN A 252 -9.61 -7.18 19.89
N ALA A 253 -10.50 -7.23 18.88
CA ALA A 253 -11.29 -8.42 18.58
C ALA A 253 -10.44 -9.59 18.07
N GLY A 254 -9.37 -9.31 17.31
CA GLY A 254 -8.56 -10.35 16.68
C GLY A 254 -7.31 -10.79 17.47
N THR A 255 -6.69 -9.86 18.21
CA THR A 255 -5.47 -10.13 18.99
C THR A 255 -5.70 -10.13 20.49
N GLY A 256 -6.85 -9.64 20.98
CA GLY A 256 -7.10 -9.38 22.39
C GLY A 256 -6.52 -8.05 22.88
N VAL A 257 -5.70 -7.37 22.07
CA VAL A 257 -4.96 -6.17 22.46
C VAL A 257 -5.52 -4.95 21.75
N ARG A 258 -5.79 -3.89 22.51
CA ARG A 258 -6.29 -2.63 21.96
C ARG A 258 -5.17 -1.84 21.27
N ILE A 259 -5.16 -1.86 19.94
CA ILE A 259 -4.12 -1.23 19.11
C ILE A 259 -4.74 -0.14 18.23
N GLY A 260 -4.61 1.13 18.63
CA GLY A 260 -4.95 2.29 17.79
C GLY A 260 -3.80 2.70 16.86
N VAL A 261 -3.97 3.78 16.09
CA VAL A 261 -3.00 4.22 15.05
C VAL A 261 -1.58 4.43 15.58
N GLY A 262 -1.42 5.13 16.72
CA GLY A 262 -0.10 5.42 17.28
C GLY A 262 0.64 4.15 17.70
N ARG A 263 -0.06 3.23 18.38
CA ARG A 263 0.49 1.95 18.82
C ARG A 263 0.76 1.01 17.64
N TYR A 264 -0.17 0.95 16.68
CA TYR A 264 -0.01 0.19 15.45
C TYR A 264 1.29 0.58 14.74
N ARG A 265 1.53 1.89 14.62
CA ARG A 265 2.74 2.41 14.02
C ARG A 265 3.99 1.98 14.80
N ALA A 266 4.01 2.13 16.11
CA ALA A 266 5.18 1.74 16.92
C ALA A 266 5.51 0.24 16.75
N ILE A 267 4.49 -0.62 16.87
CA ILE A 267 4.59 -2.06 16.64
C ILE A 267 5.11 -2.36 15.22
N THR A 268 4.49 -1.76 14.20
CA THR A 268 4.83 -2.03 12.80
C THR A 268 6.24 -1.54 12.44
N VAL A 269 6.71 -0.46 13.05
CA VAL A 269 8.09 0.00 12.88
C VAL A 269 9.08 -1.03 13.40
N GLU A 270 8.84 -1.63 14.56
CA GLU A 270 9.71 -2.69 15.08
C GLU A 270 9.63 -3.98 14.26
N ILE A 271 8.43 -4.38 13.82
CA ILE A 271 8.26 -5.48 12.85
C ILE A 271 9.05 -5.20 11.58
N GLY A 272 8.93 -4.00 11.03
CA GLY A 272 9.65 -3.60 9.83
C GLY A 272 11.17 -3.65 10.01
N ARG A 273 11.70 -3.22 11.16
CA ARG A 273 13.14 -3.33 11.46
C ARG A 273 13.61 -4.78 11.50
N ARG A 274 12.78 -5.70 12.01
CA ARG A 274 13.10 -7.13 12.01
C ARG A 274 13.13 -7.70 10.60
N ILE A 275 12.10 -7.43 9.79
CA ILE A 275 12.06 -7.84 8.37
C ILE A 275 13.30 -7.33 7.63
N ARG A 276 13.62 -6.04 7.78
CA ARG A 276 14.83 -5.44 7.20
C ARG A 276 16.11 -6.16 7.64
N GLY A 277 16.26 -6.41 8.94
CA GLY A 277 17.46 -7.06 9.48
C GLY A 277 17.65 -8.50 9.00
N LEU A 278 16.56 -9.20 8.66
CA LEU A 278 16.64 -10.54 8.05
C LEU A 278 17.05 -10.47 6.58
N VAL A 279 16.47 -9.54 5.81
CA VAL A 279 16.84 -9.34 4.41
C VAL A 279 18.32 -8.96 4.27
N MET A 280 18.85 -8.10 5.16
CA MET A 280 20.26 -7.70 5.12
C MET A 280 21.23 -8.84 5.41
N ARG A 281 20.99 -9.63 6.47
CA ARG A 281 21.83 -10.79 6.79
C ARG A 281 21.94 -11.78 5.63
N GLN A 282 20.87 -11.87 4.83
CA GLN A 282 20.82 -12.78 3.72
C GLN A 282 21.61 -12.28 2.50
N LEU A 283 21.49 -10.98 2.20
CA LEU A 283 22.33 -10.33 1.18
C LEU A 283 23.81 -10.41 1.55
N ASP A 284 24.16 -10.14 2.81
CA ASP A 284 25.54 -10.23 3.30
C ASP A 284 26.07 -11.69 3.21
N SER A 285 25.25 -12.69 3.54
CA SER A 285 25.62 -14.11 3.45
C SER A 285 25.78 -14.64 2.01
N GLN A 286 25.31 -13.91 1.01
CA GLN A 286 25.48 -14.24 -0.41
C GLN A 286 26.65 -13.50 -1.06
N MET A 287 27.22 -12.50 -0.38
CA MET A 287 28.36 -11.70 -0.85
C MET A 287 29.72 -12.19 -0.31
N GLU A 288 29.78 -13.28 0.45
CA GLU A 288 31.05 -13.84 0.97
C GLU A 288 31.97 -14.48 -0.11
N ASP A 289 31.63 -14.39 -1.42
CA ASP A 289 32.41 -14.97 -2.52
C ASP A 289 32.93 -13.96 -3.59
N GLU A 290 32.81 -12.64 -3.39
CA GLU A 290 33.46 -11.65 -4.29
C GLU A 290 34.28 -10.63 -3.48
N ASP A 291 35.59 -10.59 -3.74
CA ASP A 291 36.59 -9.75 -3.09
C ASP A 291 36.08 -8.32 -2.80
N GLU A 292 36.19 -7.89 -1.54
CA GLU A 292 35.96 -6.51 -1.07
C GLU A 292 36.82 -5.52 -1.86
N ASP A 293 36.29 -4.98 -2.95
CA ASP A 293 36.79 -3.75 -3.56
C ASP A 293 36.05 -2.59 -2.85
N ASP A 294 36.59 -2.18 -1.71
CA ASP A 294 36.19 -1.01 -0.91
C ASP A 294 36.41 0.29 -1.71
N ASN A 295 35.69 0.46 -2.81
CA ASN A 295 35.70 1.68 -3.58
C ASN A 295 34.68 2.64 -2.96
N ILE A 296 35.08 3.24 -1.85
CA ILE A 296 34.36 4.36 -1.24
C ILE A 296 34.36 5.50 -2.26
N GLU A 297 33.22 5.74 -2.92
CA GLU A 297 33.06 6.96 -3.73
C GLU A 297 33.24 8.17 -2.80
N VAL A 298 34.11 9.10 -3.14
CA VAL A 298 34.31 10.32 -2.34
C VAL A 298 33.58 11.46 -3.04
N ASP A 299 32.77 12.21 -2.28
CA ASP A 299 32.07 13.38 -2.81
C ASP A 299 33.10 14.40 -3.36
N PRO A 300 33.08 14.73 -4.66
CA PRO A 300 34.10 15.56 -5.28
C PRO A 300 34.07 17.03 -4.83
N ILE A 301 33.08 17.45 -4.05
CA ILE A 301 32.93 18.81 -3.50
C ILE A 301 33.28 18.84 -2.01
N THR A 302 32.87 17.83 -1.24
CA THR A 302 33.05 17.83 0.23
C THR A 302 34.23 17.01 0.72
N GLY A 303 34.74 16.08 -0.10
CA GLY A 303 35.86 15.21 0.26
C GLY A 303 35.53 14.15 1.31
N GLU A 304 34.26 13.99 1.68
CA GLU A 304 33.83 12.96 2.63
C GLU A 304 33.52 11.62 1.91
N PRO A 305 33.81 10.47 2.56
CA PRO A 305 33.48 9.15 2.05
C PRO A 305 31.96 8.99 1.88
N VAL A 306 31.50 8.73 0.66
CA VAL A 306 30.13 8.35 0.33
C VAL A 306 29.99 6.86 0.64
N ASP A 307 29.42 6.57 1.80
CA ASP A 307 28.98 5.21 2.14
C ASP A 307 27.74 4.87 1.29
N CYS A 308 27.97 4.21 0.15
CA CYS A 308 26.94 3.74 -0.77
C CYS A 308 26.25 2.44 -0.31
N GLY A 309 26.60 1.88 0.86
CA GLY A 309 25.86 0.76 1.49
C GLY A 309 24.45 1.14 2.00
N GLY A 310 23.96 2.35 1.73
CA GLY A 310 22.93 3.02 2.54
C GLY A 310 21.61 3.42 1.86
N SER A 311 21.38 3.21 0.56
CA SER A 311 20.16 3.72 -0.12
C SER A 311 18.86 3.14 0.44
N TRP A 312 18.81 1.83 0.66
CA TRP A 312 17.60 1.12 1.07
C TRP A 312 17.23 1.37 2.53
N ASN A 313 18.23 1.46 3.42
CA ASN A 313 18.08 1.79 4.84
C ASN A 313 17.36 3.13 5.03
N ILE A 314 17.74 4.11 4.22
CA ILE A 314 17.17 5.45 4.25
C ILE A 314 15.71 5.43 3.79
N VAL A 315 15.39 4.72 2.70
CA VAL A 315 14.01 4.67 2.18
C VAL A 315 13.06 3.92 3.12
N TRP A 316 13.53 2.86 3.79
CA TRP A 316 12.76 2.14 4.83
C TRP A 316 12.37 3.04 5.98
N ASP A 317 13.34 3.80 6.48
CA ASP A 317 13.10 4.79 7.53
C ASP A 317 12.19 5.92 7.02
N LEU A 318 12.30 6.33 5.76
CA LEU A 318 11.41 7.33 5.16
C LEU A 318 9.97 6.84 5.02
N GLN A 319 9.73 5.58 4.65
CA GLN A 319 8.37 5.04 4.48
C GLN A 319 7.64 4.94 5.83
N SER A 320 8.38 4.60 6.90
CA SER A 320 7.92 4.68 8.28
C SER A 320 7.87 6.11 8.83
N THR A 321 8.25 7.13 8.05
CA THR A 321 8.41 8.56 8.42
C THR A 321 9.34 8.78 9.63
N HIS A 322 10.24 7.83 9.88
CA HIS A 322 11.41 7.99 10.74
C HIS A 322 12.45 8.86 10.01
N GLY A 323 13.37 9.48 10.74
CA GLY A 323 14.37 10.36 10.14
C GLY A 323 15.67 10.21 10.87
N THR A 324 16.48 9.24 10.44
CA THR A 324 17.88 9.14 10.82
C THR A 324 18.64 10.37 10.33
N ARG A 325 19.74 10.71 11.02
CA ARG A 325 20.64 11.82 10.65
C ARG A 325 21.16 11.65 9.21
N ILE A 326 21.49 10.42 8.84
CA ILE A 326 21.92 10.00 7.49
C ILE A 326 20.80 10.23 6.46
N ALA A 327 19.55 9.80 6.73
CA ALA A 327 18.39 10.09 5.88
C ALA A 327 18.04 11.60 5.78
N ARG A 328 18.50 12.41 6.74
CA ARG A 328 18.34 13.87 6.69
C ARG A 328 19.36 14.53 5.78
N GLN A 329 20.59 14.00 5.72
CA GLN A 329 21.72 14.51 4.94
C GLN A 329 21.71 14.01 3.48
N HIS A 330 21.54 12.71 3.22
CA HIS A 330 21.60 12.13 1.86
C HIS A 330 20.41 12.50 0.95
N TYR A 331 19.25 12.83 1.53
CA TYR A 331 18.09 13.36 0.82
C TYR A 331 17.69 14.75 1.33
N ALA A 332 18.63 15.48 1.93
CA ALA A 332 18.49 16.92 2.06
C ALA A 332 18.52 17.49 0.65
N VAL A 333 17.33 17.61 0.04
CA VAL A 333 17.01 18.51 -1.07
C VAL A 333 18.19 18.66 -2.02
N HIS A 334 18.32 17.77 -3.01
CA HIS A 334 19.18 18.07 -4.16
C HIS A 334 18.76 19.46 -4.64
N ILE A 335 19.68 20.43 -4.58
CA ILE A 335 19.37 21.87 -4.68
C ILE A 335 18.69 22.23 -6.02
N GLY A 336 18.78 21.34 -7.03
CA GLY A 336 18.09 21.46 -8.32
C GLY A 336 16.68 20.83 -8.41
N PHE A 337 16.25 19.97 -7.47
CA PHE A 337 14.94 19.30 -7.49
C PHE A 337 14.30 19.14 -6.10
N PRO A 338 13.94 20.22 -5.41
CA PRO A 338 13.22 20.13 -4.13
C PRO A 338 11.83 19.48 -4.32
N GLY A 339 11.48 18.50 -3.47
CA GLY A 339 10.09 18.01 -3.34
C GLY A 339 9.58 17.03 -4.41
N LYS A 340 10.44 16.44 -5.26
CA LYS A 340 10.02 15.47 -6.29
C LYS A 340 10.41 14.02 -5.92
N LEU A 341 9.45 13.10 -6.06
CA LEU A 341 9.69 11.66 -5.99
C LEU A 341 10.41 11.22 -7.27
N GLN A 342 11.68 10.86 -7.15
CA GLN A 342 12.45 10.30 -8.26
C GLN A 342 11.98 8.85 -8.56
N PRO A 343 12.03 8.40 -9.83
CA PRO A 343 11.61 7.06 -10.22
C PRO A 343 12.29 5.95 -9.40
N GLU A 344 13.58 6.10 -9.10
CA GLU A 344 14.38 5.14 -8.34
C GLU A 344 13.86 5.03 -6.90
N MET A 345 13.55 6.16 -6.26
CA MET A 345 12.92 6.16 -4.92
C MET A 345 11.54 5.53 -4.93
N ILE A 346 10.75 5.76 -5.99
CA ILE A 346 9.43 5.14 -6.14
C ILE A 346 9.56 3.62 -6.22
N ALA A 347 10.52 3.11 -6.99
CA ALA A 347 10.81 1.68 -7.08
C ALA A 347 11.17 1.10 -5.70
N THR A 348 12.06 1.76 -4.95
CA THR A 348 12.41 1.31 -3.59
C THR A 348 11.20 1.33 -2.64
N PHE A 349 10.36 2.38 -2.67
CA PHE A 349 9.12 2.38 -1.88
C PHE A 349 8.17 1.23 -2.25
N ARG A 350 8.12 0.86 -3.54
CA ARG A 350 7.33 -0.27 -4.03
C ARG A 350 7.82 -1.58 -3.44
N GLU A 351 9.14 -1.83 -3.44
CA GLU A 351 9.71 -3.06 -2.88
C GLU A 351 9.49 -3.19 -1.38
N ILE A 352 9.63 -2.09 -0.62
CA ILE A 352 9.36 -2.09 0.82
C ILE A 352 7.88 -2.38 1.11
N SER A 353 6.97 -1.78 0.33
CA SER A 353 5.54 -2.11 0.44
C SER A 353 5.28 -3.59 0.12
N LYS A 354 5.92 -4.16 -0.92
CA LYS A 354 5.78 -5.59 -1.28
C LYS A 354 6.21 -6.52 -0.15
N LEU A 355 7.36 -6.28 0.47
CA LEU A 355 7.81 -7.08 1.62
C LEU A 355 6.82 -7.04 2.79
N TRP A 356 6.27 -5.86 3.04
CA TRP A 356 5.23 -5.72 4.04
C TRP A 356 3.96 -6.51 3.68
N HIS A 357 3.54 -6.52 2.41
CA HIS A 357 2.41 -7.33 1.96
C HIS A 357 2.67 -8.82 2.14
N GLN A 358 3.86 -9.31 1.73
CA GLN A 358 4.24 -10.72 1.88
C GLN A 358 4.24 -11.15 3.35
N PHE A 359 4.74 -10.31 4.26
CA PHE A 359 4.64 -10.52 5.70
C PHE A 359 3.18 -10.63 6.17
N LEU A 360 2.30 -9.73 5.69
CA LEU A 360 0.88 -9.75 6.06
C LEU A 360 0.11 -10.93 5.46
N GLU A 361 0.48 -11.42 4.28
CA GLU A 361 -0.17 -12.54 3.61
C GLU A 361 0.24 -13.89 4.20
N GLY A 362 1.47 -14.01 4.72
CA GLY A 362 2.05 -15.28 5.13
C GLY A 362 2.32 -16.21 3.93
N SER A 363 3.01 -17.32 4.13
CA SER A 363 3.51 -18.21 3.07
C SER A 363 2.46 -18.94 2.20
N SER A 364 1.16 -18.67 2.36
CA SER A 364 0.08 -19.41 1.66
C SER A 364 -0.27 -18.91 0.25
N ALA A 365 0.35 -17.82 -0.23
CA ALA A 365 0.03 -17.24 -1.54
C ALA A 365 0.80 -17.85 -2.73
N GLY A 366 1.89 -18.59 -2.47
CA GLY A 366 2.78 -19.13 -3.52
C GLY A 366 2.28 -20.38 -4.25
N GLU A 367 1.31 -21.11 -3.69
CA GLU A 367 0.88 -22.41 -4.21
C GLU A 367 0.11 -22.32 -5.54
N LYS A 368 -0.59 -21.21 -5.82
CA LYS A 368 -1.48 -21.10 -6.99
C LYS A 368 -0.79 -20.72 -8.30
N ASP A 369 0.39 -20.11 -8.23
CA ASP A 369 1.10 -19.62 -9.44
C ASP A 369 2.18 -20.57 -9.95
N LYS A 370 2.67 -21.51 -9.13
CA LYS A 370 3.69 -22.49 -9.53
C LYS A 370 3.13 -23.64 -10.36
N GLU A 371 1.88 -24.05 -10.13
CA GLU A 371 1.25 -25.16 -10.83
C GLU A 371 1.07 -24.92 -12.35
N LYS A 372 1.02 -23.64 -12.78
CA LYS A 372 0.90 -23.28 -14.20
C LYS A 372 2.22 -23.21 -14.95
N LYS A 373 3.35 -22.94 -14.27
CA LYS A 373 4.68 -22.83 -14.91
C LYS A 373 5.41 -24.18 -15.05
N SER A 374 5.04 -25.18 -14.27
CA SER A 374 5.73 -26.49 -14.25
C SER A 374 5.51 -27.35 -15.51
N LYS A 375 4.48 -27.09 -16.33
CA LYS A 375 4.09 -28.02 -17.41
C LYS A 375 4.79 -27.83 -18.77
N ASN A 376 5.60 -26.81 -18.99
CA ASN A 376 6.25 -26.58 -20.30
C ASN A 376 7.70 -26.10 -20.17
N ALA A 377 8.65 -27.03 -19.99
CA ALA A 377 10.04 -26.82 -20.40
C ALA A 377 10.75 -28.17 -20.67
N PRO A 378 11.33 -28.39 -21.88
CA PRO A 378 12.01 -29.64 -22.21
C PRO A 378 13.47 -29.66 -21.72
N LYS A 379 13.89 -30.83 -21.23
CA LYS A 379 15.28 -31.17 -20.83
C LYS A 379 16.23 -31.09 -22.03
N ARG A 380 17.40 -30.46 -21.89
CA ARG A 380 18.56 -30.69 -22.78
C ARG A 380 19.88 -30.80 -22.01
N LYS A 381 20.68 -31.78 -22.45
CA LYS A 381 21.89 -32.36 -21.86
C LYS A 381 23.09 -31.41 -21.85
N ARG A 382 23.96 -31.63 -20.84
CA ARG A 382 25.34 -31.15 -20.75
C ARG A 382 26.21 -31.76 -21.85
N GLU A 383 26.99 -30.93 -22.52
CA GLU A 383 28.30 -31.29 -23.09
C GLU A 383 29.28 -30.13 -22.86
N SER A 384 30.49 -30.51 -22.47
CA SER A 384 31.59 -29.67 -22.03
C SER A 384 32.37 -29.12 -23.22
N GLN A 385 32.81 -27.86 -23.16
CA GLN A 385 34.02 -27.42 -23.86
C GLN A 385 34.63 -26.20 -23.17
N VAL A 386 35.91 -26.36 -22.82
CA VAL A 386 36.82 -25.37 -22.26
C VAL A 386 37.27 -24.44 -23.38
N ALA A 387 37.10 -23.14 -23.21
CA ALA A 387 37.83 -22.12 -23.97
C ALA A 387 37.92 -20.83 -23.14
N GLU A 388 39.15 -20.47 -22.75
CA GLU A 388 39.51 -19.16 -22.23
C GLU A 388 39.06 -18.06 -23.21
N LYS A 389 38.42 -17.01 -22.68
CA LYS A 389 38.40 -15.68 -23.30
C LYS A 389 37.99 -14.61 -22.28
N GLN A 390 38.97 -13.80 -21.92
CA GLN A 390 38.92 -12.37 -21.61
C GLN A 390 37.65 -11.82 -20.95
N SER A 391 37.84 -11.42 -19.69
CA SER A 391 36.97 -10.55 -18.89
C SER A 391 36.45 -9.36 -19.70
N CYS A 392 35.15 -9.35 -19.94
CA CYS A 392 34.38 -8.14 -20.21
C CYS A 392 33.20 -8.17 -19.23
N LYS A 393 33.31 -7.41 -18.13
CA LYS A 393 32.26 -7.23 -17.12
C LYS A 393 30.99 -6.73 -17.82
N ARG A 394 30.03 -7.62 -18.09
CA ARG A 394 28.67 -7.26 -18.49
C ARG A 394 27.99 -6.63 -17.29
N ARG A 395 27.65 -5.34 -17.37
CA ARG A 395 26.75 -4.68 -16.41
C ARG A 395 25.42 -5.44 -16.40
N LYS A 396 25.07 -6.03 -15.26
CA LYS A 396 23.74 -6.63 -15.03
C LYS A 396 22.68 -5.55 -15.24
N THR A 397 21.60 -5.90 -15.90
CA THR A 397 20.48 -5.00 -16.18
C THR A 397 19.67 -4.77 -14.90
N VAL A 398 19.05 -3.59 -14.74
CA VAL A 398 18.21 -3.25 -13.56
C VAL A 398 17.15 -4.31 -13.25
N GLN A 399 16.64 -4.96 -14.30
CA GLN A 399 15.63 -6.02 -14.20
C GLN A 399 16.18 -7.35 -13.66
N GLU A 400 17.45 -7.66 -13.91
CA GLU A 400 18.11 -8.87 -13.40
C GLU A 400 18.45 -8.72 -11.92
N VAL A 401 18.95 -7.54 -11.52
CA VAL A 401 19.20 -7.21 -10.11
C VAL A 401 17.90 -7.24 -9.30
N ALA A 402 16.80 -6.71 -9.86
CA ALA A 402 15.50 -6.74 -9.20
C ALA A 402 14.96 -8.16 -8.99
N GLN A 403 15.28 -9.09 -9.90
CA GLN A 403 14.76 -10.45 -9.89
C GLN A 403 15.59 -11.39 -9.01
N GLU A 404 16.92 -11.24 -9.03
CA GLU A 404 17.84 -11.90 -8.09
C GLU A 404 17.47 -11.53 -6.65
N MET A 405 17.27 -10.23 -6.40
CA MET A 405 16.81 -9.72 -5.11
C MET A 405 15.42 -10.24 -4.71
N GLU A 406 14.49 -10.44 -5.66
CA GLU A 406 13.16 -11.00 -5.40
C GLU A 406 13.25 -12.45 -4.89
N ASP A 407 14.11 -13.27 -5.50
CA ASP A 407 14.32 -14.65 -5.11
C ASP A 407 14.96 -14.74 -3.70
N ASP A 408 15.96 -13.91 -3.42
CA ASP A 408 16.65 -13.88 -2.11
C ASP A 408 15.72 -13.40 -0.98
N MET A 409 14.83 -12.43 -1.28
CA MET A 409 13.82 -11.93 -0.35
C MET A 409 12.76 -12.98 0.00
N THR A 410 12.39 -13.86 -0.93
CA THR A 410 11.44 -14.95 -0.64
C THR A 410 11.99 -15.97 0.34
N GLU A 411 13.31 -16.14 0.39
CA GLU A 411 14.00 -17.07 1.28
C GLU A 411 14.09 -16.49 2.71
N GLY A 412 14.30 -15.18 2.87
CA GLY A 412 14.38 -14.53 4.20
C GLY A 412 13.05 -14.51 4.95
N LEU A 413 11.94 -14.46 4.22
CA LEU A 413 10.60 -14.63 4.79
C LEU A 413 10.34 -16.07 5.25
N ARG A 414 11.02 -17.08 4.68
CA ARG A 414 10.92 -18.49 5.15
C ARG A 414 11.51 -18.65 6.54
N VAL A 415 12.62 -17.97 6.79
CA VAL A 415 13.33 -17.98 8.07
C VAL A 415 12.46 -17.40 9.18
N LEU A 416 11.70 -16.32 8.89
CA LEU A 416 10.80 -15.68 9.87
C LEU A 416 9.56 -16.53 10.19
N LEU A 417 9.04 -17.31 9.23
CA LEU A 417 7.77 -18.02 9.35
C LEU A 417 7.93 -19.51 9.72
N GLY A 418 9.18 -19.97 9.88
CA GLY A 418 9.53 -21.32 10.31
C GLY A 418 9.52 -22.38 9.19
N PRO A 419 10.22 -23.52 9.38
CA PRO A 419 10.49 -24.54 8.35
C PRO A 419 9.26 -25.35 7.89
N LYS A 420 8.06 -25.06 8.40
CA LYS A 420 6.79 -25.65 7.96
C LYS A 420 6.12 -24.89 6.81
N ALA A 421 6.73 -23.80 6.33
CA ALA A 421 6.34 -23.14 5.09
C ALA A 421 6.62 -24.08 3.89
N THR A 422 5.56 -24.63 3.30
CA THR A 422 5.63 -25.52 2.12
C THR A 422 5.27 -24.73 0.85
N TRP A 423 5.93 -25.06 -0.27
CA TRP A 423 6.25 -24.19 -1.42
C TRP A 423 5.38 -24.31 -2.64
#